data_AF-A0A2I0VRG7-F1
#
_entry.id   AF-A0A2I0VRG7-F1
#
_cell.length_a   1.000
_cell.length_b   1.000
_cell.length_c   1.000
_cell.angle_alpha   90.00
_cell.angle_beta   90.00
_cell.angle_gamma   90.00
#
_symmetry.space_group_name_H-M   'P 1'
#
loop_
_entity.id
_entity.type
_entity.pdbx_description
1 polymer ?
#
loop_
_entity_poly.entity_id
_entity_poly.type
_entity_poly.pdbx_seq_one_letter_code
_entity_poly.pdbx_strand_id
1 'polypeptide(L)'
;MMYGKQFFIASYLVKMSSSWKETLVILIPKINNPLSPSNFRPISLCMSIYKLVAKILLNRLMKVIHALISEEQITFIKGRAISDHVLLVQEFFHKFRFSKSKRGMVAAKLDMEQAYDNMAWDTLKQILELFGFPIKLSNLLMDCVTNPIFMIQVNGVILDRIVGKSGFRQGSPLSPYLFILCSQLLSNAFKFK
;
A
#
# COMPACT_ATOMS: atom_id res chain seq x y z
N MET A 1 8.56 7.40 -22.91
CA MET A 1 9.98 7.11 -22.62
C MET A 1 10.74 8.42 -22.63
N MET A 2 11.21 8.87 -21.45
CA MET A 2 12.06 10.05 -21.12
C MET A 2 11.47 10.89 -19.97
N TYR A 3 11.56 10.39 -18.74
CA TYR A 3 11.54 11.23 -17.52
C TYR A 3 12.66 10.76 -16.59
N GLY A 4 13.90 10.86 -17.05
CA GLY A 4 15.03 10.36 -16.29
C GLY A 4 16.30 11.11 -16.64
N LYS A 5 16.78 11.92 -15.69
CA LYS A 5 18.21 12.01 -15.30
C LYS A 5 18.52 13.08 -14.25
N GLN A 6 17.66 14.07 -14.01
CA GLN A 6 18.00 15.18 -13.08
C GLN A 6 17.39 15.13 -11.66
N PHE A 7 16.49 14.19 -11.34
CA PHE A 7 15.75 14.26 -10.07
C PHE A 7 16.37 13.54 -8.86
N PHE A 8 17.43 12.73 -9.02
CA PHE A 8 17.85 11.74 -8.00
C PHE A 8 19.28 11.88 -7.45
N ILE A 9 19.96 13.01 -7.70
CA ILE A 9 21.32 13.25 -7.20
C ILE A 9 21.25 13.73 -5.75
N ALA A 10 21.18 12.76 -4.83
CA ALA A 10 21.61 12.80 -3.42
C ALA A 10 20.67 11.91 -2.58
N SER A 11 21.08 10.66 -2.37
CA SER A 11 20.66 9.90 -1.21
C SER A 11 21.87 9.10 -0.73
N TYR A 12 22.50 9.59 0.34
CA TYR A 12 23.61 8.92 1.03
C TYR A 12 23.17 7.65 1.78
N LEU A 13 21.88 7.31 1.76
CA LEU A 13 21.39 6.05 2.29
C LEU A 13 21.68 4.94 1.28
N VAL A 14 22.67 4.12 1.60
CA VAL A 14 23.07 2.97 0.77
C VAL A 14 22.25 1.72 1.15
N LYS A 15 21.90 1.57 2.43
CA LYS A 15 21.16 0.41 2.94
C LYS A 15 20.53 0.73 4.29
N MET A 16 19.30 0.25 4.52
CA MET A 16 18.65 0.45 5.82
C MET A 16 19.18 -0.55 6.85
N SER A 17 19.63 -0.06 8.02
CA SER A 17 20.07 -0.93 9.12
C SER A 17 18.92 -1.85 9.59
N SER A 18 19.25 -3.09 9.94
CA SER A 18 18.29 -4.06 10.46
C SER A 18 17.57 -3.57 11.72
N SER A 19 18.25 -2.82 12.59
CA SER A 19 17.62 -2.28 13.81
C SER A 19 16.48 -1.29 13.49
N TRP A 20 16.57 -0.54 12.39
CA TRP A 20 15.54 0.41 11.99
C TRP A 20 14.27 -0.30 11.47
N LYS A 21 14.38 -1.59 11.16
CA LYS A 21 13.27 -2.43 10.71
C LYS A 21 12.48 -3.03 11.87
N GLU A 22 12.95 -2.88 13.10
CA GLU A 22 12.23 -3.29 14.30
C GLU A 22 10.91 -2.51 14.44
N THR A 23 9.85 -3.25 14.70
CA THR A 23 8.47 -2.75 14.72
C THR A 23 7.75 -3.40 15.89
N LEU A 24 7.29 -2.59 16.84
CA LEU A 24 6.41 -3.05 17.91
C LEU A 24 4.98 -3.09 17.37
N VAL A 25 4.30 -4.23 17.48
CA VAL A 25 2.91 -4.41 17.08
C VAL A 25 2.02 -4.32 18.32
N ILE A 26 1.15 -3.33 18.33
CA ILE A 26 0.13 -3.18 19.38
C ILE A 26 -1.22 -3.65 18.83
N LEU A 27 -1.92 -4.46 19.61
CA LEU A 27 -3.26 -4.94 19.27
C LEU A 27 -4.32 -3.98 19.80
N ILE A 28 -5.02 -3.28 18.91
CA ILE A 28 -6.15 -2.42 19.27
C ILE A 28 -7.46 -3.20 19.14
N PRO A 29 -8.30 -3.29 20.18
CA PRO A 29 -9.58 -3.98 20.09
C PRO A 29 -10.52 -3.28 19.10
N LYS A 30 -11.17 -4.06 18.22
CA LYS A 30 -12.21 -3.56 17.29
C LYS A 30 -13.59 -3.53 17.95
N ILE A 31 -13.80 -4.36 18.98
CA ILE A 31 -15.06 -4.53 19.69
C ILE A 31 -14.81 -4.61 21.20
N ASN A 32 -15.87 -4.46 21.99
CA ASN A 32 -15.82 -4.69 23.42
C ASN A 32 -15.57 -6.18 23.72
N ASN A 33 -14.77 -6.49 24.74
CA ASN A 33 -14.43 -7.84 25.18
C ASN A 33 -13.95 -8.78 24.04
N PRO A 34 -12.82 -8.46 23.39
CA PRO A 34 -12.33 -9.25 22.26
C PRO A 34 -11.85 -10.65 22.70
N LEU A 35 -12.45 -11.70 22.12
CA LEU A 35 -12.09 -13.10 22.42
C LEU A 35 -11.21 -13.79 21.35
N SER A 36 -11.15 -13.27 20.13
CA SER A 36 -10.37 -13.84 19.02
C SER A 36 -9.36 -12.85 18.45
N PRO A 37 -8.24 -13.31 17.84
CA PRO A 37 -7.27 -12.44 17.17
C PRO A 37 -7.89 -11.55 16.08
N SER A 38 -8.90 -12.05 15.36
CA SER A 38 -9.63 -11.29 14.33
C SER A 38 -10.35 -10.05 14.88
N ASN A 39 -10.69 -10.05 16.17
CA ASN A 39 -11.30 -8.91 16.87
C ASN A 39 -10.30 -7.81 17.20
N PHE A 40 -9.02 -8.00 16.91
CA PHE A 40 -8.00 -6.98 17.07
C PHE A 40 -7.57 -6.40 15.73
N ARG A 41 -7.13 -5.15 15.77
CA ARG A 41 -6.44 -4.46 14.69
C ARG A 41 -4.97 -4.32 15.09
N PRO A 42 -4.03 -4.97 14.39
CA PRO A 42 -2.61 -4.79 14.67
C PRO A 42 -2.15 -3.42 14.15
N ILE A 43 -1.52 -2.62 15.00
CA ILE A 43 -0.88 -1.36 14.61
C ILE A 43 0.63 -1.52 14.73
N SER A 44 1.34 -1.30 13.61
CA SER A 44 2.79 -1.36 13.53
C SER A 44 3.41 -0.03 13.97
N LEU A 45 3.88 0.03 15.21
CA LEU A 45 4.72 1.11 15.71
C LEU A 45 6.15 0.92 15.21
N CYS A 46 6.42 1.49 14.04
CA CYS A 46 7.76 1.49 13.45
C CYS A 46 8.67 2.51 14.15
N MET A 47 9.98 2.26 14.14
CA MET A 47 10.98 3.22 14.64
C MET A 47 10.86 4.60 13.96
N SER A 48 11.11 5.66 14.73
CA SER A 48 11.04 7.06 14.24
C SER A 48 11.99 7.33 13.07
N ILE A 49 13.21 6.76 13.12
CA ILE A 49 14.18 6.89 12.02
C ILE A 49 13.70 6.25 10.72
N TYR A 50 13.05 5.08 10.81
CA TYR A 50 12.38 4.48 9.65
C TYR A 50 11.27 5.37 9.12
N LYS A 51 10.41 5.92 10.00
CA LYS A 51 9.31 6.80 9.59
C LYS A 51 9.84 8.04 8.87
N LEU A 52 10.97 8.61 9.30
CA LEU A 52 11.63 9.73 8.63
C LEU A 52 12.09 9.35 7.21
N VAL A 53 12.82 8.25 7.07
CA VAL A 53 13.27 7.75 5.76
C VAL A 53 12.09 7.46 4.84
N ALA A 54 11.09 6.73 5.34
CA ALA A 54 9.86 6.41 4.62
C ALA A 54 9.12 7.67 4.16
N LYS A 55 9.10 8.73 4.98
CA LYS A 55 8.49 10.02 4.62
C LYS A 55 9.26 10.76 3.53
N ILE A 56 10.60 10.73 3.55
CA ILE A 56 11.43 11.31 2.49
C ILE A 56 11.18 10.59 1.16
N LEU A 57 11.16 9.25 1.17
CA LEU A 57 10.88 8.44 -0.01
C LEU A 57 9.46 8.67 -0.53
N LEU A 58 8.48 8.74 0.37
CA LEU A 58 7.10 9.07 0.02
C LEU A 58 7.02 10.42 -0.70
N ASN A 59 7.65 11.46 -0.17
CA ASN A 59 7.63 12.79 -0.79
C ASN A 59 8.22 12.78 -2.21
N ARG A 60 9.20 11.89 -2.50
CA ARG A 60 9.72 11.69 -3.85
C ARG A 60 8.73 10.94 -4.74
N LEU A 61 8.13 9.87 -4.21
CA LEU A 61 7.12 9.07 -4.93
C LEU A 61 5.90 9.91 -5.32
N MET A 62 5.43 10.79 -4.41
CA MET A 62 4.26 11.64 -4.64
C MET A 62 4.41 12.58 -5.84
N LYS A 63 5.63 12.90 -6.27
CA LYS A 63 5.87 13.74 -7.45
C LYS A 63 5.48 13.06 -8.76
N VAL A 64 5.49 11.72 -8.80
CA VAL A 64 5.24 10.94 -10.03
C VAL A 64 3.98 10.10 -9.93
N ILE A 65 3.44 9.89 -8.73
CA ILE A 65 2.35 8.93 -8.49
C ILE A 65 1.09 9.21 -9.32
N HIS A 66 0.76 10.49 -9.55
CA HIS A 66 -0.41 10.90 -10.35
C HIS A 66 -0.32 10.44 -11.81
N ALA A 67 0.89 10.36 -12.36
CA ALA A 67 1.11 9.91 -13.75
C ALA A 67 1.12 8.38 -13.87
N LEU A 68 1.28 7.66 -12.76
CA LEU A 68 1.39 6.21 -12.72
C LEU A 68 0.06 5.53 -12.38
N ILE A 69 -0.78 6.19 -11.60
CA ILE A 69 -2.00 5.63 -11.05
C ILE A 69 -3.21 6.11 -11.84
N SER A 70 -4.06 5.17 -12.25
CA SER A 70 -5.26 5.47 -13.04
C SER A 70 -6.26 6.33 -12.28
N GLU A 71 -7.08 7.10 -13.00
CA GLU A 71 -8.01 8.07 -12.40
C GLU A 71 -9.07 7.42 -11.50
N GLU A 72 -9.45 6.18 -11.80
CA GLU A 72 -10.41 5.39 -11.03
C GLU A 72 -9.86 4.97 -9.65
N GLN A 73 -8.56 5.12 -9.41
CA GLN A 73 -7.94 4.84 -8.12
C GLN A 73 -7.89 6.12 -7.27
N ILE A 74 -8.94 6.39 -6.53
CA ILE A 74 -9.10 7.66 -5.81
C ILE A 74 -8.43 7.73 -4.43
N THR A 75 -8.19 6.59 -3.78
CA THR A 75 -7.73 6.57 -2.37
C THR A 75 -6.27 7.00 -2.24
N PHE A 76 -5.97 7.78 -1.19
CA PHE A 76 -4.63 8.28 -0.85
C PHE A 76 -3.97 9.22 -1.88
N ILE A 77 -4.66 9.57 -2.97
CA ILE A 77 -4.16 10.52 -3.97
C ILE A 77 -4.73 11.91 -3.68
N LYS A 78 -3.87 12.91 -3.54
CA LYS A 78 -4.30 14.30 -3.26
C LYS A 78 -5.18 14.82 -4.41
N GLY A 79 -6.31 15.43 -4.07
CA GLY A 79 -7.22 16.02 -5.06
C GLY A 79 -8.19 15.03 -5.70
N ARG A 80 -8.23 13.77 -5.27
CA ARG A 80 -9.29 12.81 -5.62
C ARG A 80 -10.21 12.63 -4.41
N ALA A 81 -11.52 12.81 -4.60
CA ALA A 81 -12.49 12.74 -3.53
C ALA A 81 -13.30 11.44 -3.58
N ILE A 82 -13.62 10.89 -2.41
CA ILE A 82 -14.44 9.66 -2.33
C ILE A 82 -15.87 9.88 -2.80
N SER A 83 -16.38 11.12 -2.70
CA SER A 83 -17.68 11.54 -3.20
C SER A 83 -17.85 11.25 -4.69
N ASP A 84 -16.78 11.42 -5.48
CA ASP A 84 -16.84 11.27 -6.94
C ASP A 84 -17.14 9.81 -7.32
N HIS A 85 -16.54 8.84 -6.61
CA HIS A 85 -16.85 7.43 -6.79
C HIS A 85 -18.24 7.04 -6.28
N VAL A 86 -18.73 7.66 -5.20
CA VAL A 86 -20.10 7.42 -4.73
C VAL A 86 -21.09 7.83 -5.82
N LEU A 87 -20.88 8.98 -6.45
CA LEU A 87 -21.71 9.45 -7.56
C LEU A 87 -21.64 8.50 -8.78
N LEU A 88 -20.44 8.09 -9.19
CA LEU A 88 -20.25 7.13 -10.28
C LEU A 88 -20.97 5.80 -10.02
N VAL A 89 -20.89 5.28 -8.78
CA VAL A 89 -21.57 4.05 -8.39
C VAL A 89 -23.09 4.23 -8.42
N GLN A 90 -23.61 5.38 -7.97
CA GLN A 90 -25.04 5.69 -8.05
C GLN A 90 -25.53 5.74 -9.51
N GLU A 91 -24.77 6.38 -10.41
CA GLU A 91 -25.08 6.40 -11.84
C GLU A 91 -25.07 5.00 -12.44
N PHE A 92 -24.09 4.17 -12.06
CA PHE A 92 -24.01 2.78 -12.49
C PHE A 92 -25.24 1.97 -12.07
N PHE A 93 -25.67 2.06 -10.80
CA PHE A 93 -26.89 1.39 -10.33
C PHE A 93 -28.17 1.96 -10.94
N HIS A 94 -28.22 3.27 -11.20
CA HIS A 94 -29.31 3.88 -11.94
C HIS A 94 -29.41 3.28 -13.34
N LYS A 95 -28.29 3.14 -14.06
CA LYS A 95 -28.23 2.47 -15.36
C LYS A 95 -28.72 1.02 -15.27
N PHE A 96 -28.33 0.26 -14.24
CA PHE A 96 -28.83 -1.11 -14.05
C PHE A 96 -30.35 -1.16 -13.91
N ARG A 97 -30.92 -0.22 -13.15
CA ARG A 97 -32.37 -0.17 -12.89
C ARG A 97 -33.19 0.13 -14.15
N PHE A 98 -32.68 0.99 -15.04
CA PHE A 98 -33.44 1.48 -16.20
C PHE A 98 -32.96 0.95 -17.56
N SER A 99 -31.89 0.15 -17.59
CA SER A 99 -31.35 -0.41 -18.84
C SER A 99 -32.34 -1.37 -19.51
N LYS A 100 -32.57 -1.15 -20.80
CA LYS A 100 -33.33 -2.07 -21.67
C LYS A 100 -32.41 -3.06 -22.42
N SER A 101 -31.16 -3.21 -21.98
CA SER A 101 -30.17 -4.07 -22.64
C SER A 101 -30.59 -5.54 -22.60
N LYS A 102 -30.72 -6.16 -23.78
CA LYS A 102 -31.05 -7.60 -23.92
C LYS A 102 -29.97 -8.54 -23.40
N ARG A 103 -28.71 -8.07 -23.27
CA ARG A 103 -27.58 -8.88 -22.79
C ARG A 103 -27.47 -8.95 -21.26
N GLY A 104 -28.32 -8.20 -20.53
CA GLY A 104 -28.19 -8.05 -19.08
C GLY A 104 -26.96 -7.23 -18.68
N MET A 105 -26.86 -6.89 -17.39
CA MET A 105 -25.71 -6.20 -16.81
C MET A 105 -25.32 -6.88 -15.51
N VAL A 106 -24.01 -7.00 -15.25
CA VAL A 106 -23.48 -7.63 -14.03
C VAL A 106 -22.50 -6.67 -13.36
N ALA A 107 -22.61 -6.55 -12.04
CA ALA A 107 -21.68 -5.81 -11.20
C ALA A 107 -20.88 -6.82 -10.35
N ALA A 108 -19.56 -6.69 -10.34
CA ALA A 108 -18.69 -7.52 -9.52
C ALA A 108 -18.00 -6.65 -8.46
N LYS A 109 -18.14 -7.02 -7.19
CA LYS A 109 -17.41 -6.42 -6.07
C LYS A 109 -16.27 -7.36 -5.68
N LEU A 110 -15.04 -6.86 -5.77
CA LEU A 110 -13.84 -7.57 -5.35
C LEU A 110 -13.34 -6.97 -4.03
N ASP A 111 -13.05 -7.83 -3.06
CA ASP A 111 -12.45 -7.43 -1.79
C ASP A 111 -11.18 -8.24 -1.57
N MET A 112 -10.11 -7.58 -1.11
CA MET A 112 -8.80 -8.20 -0.92
C MET A 112 -8.62 -8.54 0.55
N GLU A 113 -8.61 -9.82 0.88
CA GLU A 113 -8.38 -10.27 2.25
C GLU A 113 -6.99 -9.88 2.74
N GLN A 114 -6.95 -9.18 3.88
CA GLN A 114 -5.71 -8.75 4.54
C GLN A 114 -4.71 -8.12 3.56
N ALA A 115 -5.20 -7.23 2.70
CA ALA A 115 -4.49 -6.75 1.51
C ALA A 115 -3.09 -6.18 1.80
N TYR A 116 -2.91 -5.56 2.97
CA TYR A 116 -1.59 -5.09 3.41
C TYR A 116 -0.68 -6.23 3.83
N ASP A 117 -1.16 -7.20 4.60
CA ASP A 117 -0.35 -8.26 5.21
C ASP A 117 0.07 -9.32 4.18
N ASN A 118 -0.76 -9.53 3.16
CA ASN A 118 -0.56 -10.54 2.11
C ASN A 118 0.16 -10.03 0.86
N MET A 119 0.50 -8.74 0.77
CA MET A 119 1.17 -8.21 -0.42
C MET A 119 2.56 -8.83 -0.61
N ALA A 120 2.77 -9.56 -1.70
CA ALA A 120 4.08 -10.12 -2.03
C ALA A 120 5.07 -9.00 -2.39
N TRP A 121 6.26 -9.03 -1.82
CA TRP A 121 7.29 -8.02 -2.12
C TRP A 121 7.80 -8.12 -3.55
N ASP A 122 7.76 -9.31 -4.17
CA ASP A 122 8.08 -9.48 -5.58
C ASP A 122 7.11 -8.72 -6.50
N THR A 123 5.85 -8.57 -6.11
CA THR A 123 4.89 -7.71 -6.82
C THR A 123 5.36 -6.26 -6.82
N LEU A 124 5.84 -5.77 -5.67
CA LEU A 124 6.40 -4.42 -5.58
C LEU A 124 7.67 -4.29 -6.44
N LYS A 125 8.54 -5.29 -6.43
CA LYS A 125 9.76 -5.28 -7.26
C LYS A 125 9.41 -5.19 -8.75
N GLN A 126 8.46 -6.00 -9.20
CA GLN A 126 8.01 -6.03 -10.60
C GLN A 126 7.36 -4.70 -11.02
N ILE A 127 6.51 -4.09 -10.17
CA ILE A 127 5.86 -2.82 -10.55
C ILE A 127 6.86 -1.65 -10.62
N LEU A 128 7.86 -1.64 -9.74
CA LEU A 128 8.93 -0.63 -9.78
C LEU A 128 9.76 -0.76 -11.07
N GLU A 129 10.04 -1.98 -11.51
CA GLU A 129 10.71 -2.26 -12.78
C GLU A 129 9.84 -1.87 -13.98
N LEU A 130 8.57 -2.29 -13.99
CA LEU A 130 7.61 -1.98 -15.06
C LEU A 130 7.43 -0.47 -15.26
N PHE A 131 7.37 0.29 -14.16
CA PHE A 131 7.25 1.76 -14.21
C PHE A 131 8.60 2.48 -14.40
N GLY A 132 9.70 1.73 -14.56
CA GLY A 132 11.01 2.30 -14.86
C GLY A 132 11.62 3.11 -13.72
N PHE A 133 11.35 2.74 -12.47
CA PHE A 133 11.96 3.41 -11.32
C PHE A 133 13.48 3.19 -11.32
N PRO A 134 14.29 4.23 -11.00
CA PRO A 134 15.73 4.07 -10.91
C PRO A 134 16.12 3.02 -9.88
N ILE A 135 17.06 2.14 -10.22
CA ILE A 135 17.48 1.01 -9.38
C ILE A 135 17.80 1.40 -7.93
N LYS A 136 18.47 2.55 -7.73
CA LYS A 136 18.80 3.06 -6.38
C LYS A 136 17.54 3.38 -5.55
N LEU A 137 16.54 4.00 -6.17
CA LEU A 137 15.27 4.29 -5.49
C LEU A 137 14.48 3.01 -5.24
N SER A 138 14.43 2.10 -6.22
CA SER A 138 13.76 0.81 -6.08
C SER A 138 14.36 0.02 -4.93
N ASN A 139 15.68 -0.05 -4.82
CA ASN A 139 16.36 -0.71 -3.70
C ASN A 139 16.02 -0.09 -2.35
N LEU A 140 15.94 1.24 -2.25
CA LEU A 140 15.54 1.92 -1.00
C LEU A 140 14.08 1.63 -0.61
N LEU A 141 13.16 1.60 -1.58
CA LEU A 141 11.76 1.24 -1.34
C LEU A 141 11.63 -0.23 -0.92
N MET A 142 12.37 -1.13 -1.58
CA MET A 142 12.42 -2.55 -1.21
C MET A 142 13.03 -2.77 0.17
N ASP A 143 14.11 -2.07 0.52
CA ASP A 143 14.71 -2.11 1.86
C ASP A 143 13.73 -1.64 2.94
N CYS A 144 12.81 -0.73 2.62
CA CYS A 144 11.79 -0.26 3.54
C CYS A 144 10.71 -1.30 3.82
N VAL A 145 10.45 -2.28 2.94
CA VAL A 145 9.36 -3.25 3.14
C VAL A 145 9.84 -4.66 3.47
N THR A 146 11.07 -5.01 3.06
CA THR A 146 11.59 -6.37 3.19
C THR A 146 12.18 -6.65 4.57
N ASN A 147 11.93 -7.88 5.03
CA ASN A 147 12.39 -8.44 6.30
C ASN A 147 12.16 -7.50 7.52
N PRO A 148 10.95 -6.96 7.73
CA PRO A 148 10.64 -6.25 8.96
C PRO A 148 10.72 -7.21 10.14
N ILE A 149 11.17 -6.72 11.29
CA ILE A 149 11.22 -7.50 12.54
C ILE A 149 10.06 -7.02 13.41
N PHE A 150 9.09 -7.89 13.61
CA PHE A 150 7.93 -7.64 14.44
C PHE A 150 8.14 -8.18 15.84
N MET A 151 7.72 -7.40 16.84
CA MET A 151 7.57 -7.86 18.22
C MET A 151 6.15 -7.51 18.64
N ILE A 152 5.37 -8.49 19.07
CA ILE A 152 3.95 -8.27 19.41
C ILE A 152 3.83 -8.02 20.90
N GLN A 153 3.13 -6.96 21.29
CA GLN A 153 2.82 -6.69 22.69
C GLN A 153 1.43 -7.23 23.04
N VAL A 154 1.39 -8.17 24.00
CA VAL A 154 0.15 -8.76 24.52
C VAL A 154 0.12 -8.57 26.03
N ASN A 155 -0.92 -7.92 26.56
CA ASN A 155 -1.09 -7.65 28.00
C ASN A 155 0.14 -7.02 28.67
N GLY A 156 0.84 -6.13 27.97
CA GLY A 156 2.05 -5.45 28.47
C GLY A 156 3.35 -6.25 28.31
N VAL A 157 3.28 -7.51 27.88
CA VAL A 157 4.45 -8.36 27.63
C VAL A 157 4.80 -8.33 26.15
N ILE A 158 6.10 -8.16 25.84
CA ILE A 158 6.62 -8.21 24.47
C ILE A 158 7.04 -9.65 24.18
N LEU A 159 6.47 -10.22 23.11
CA LEU A 159 6.79 -11.56 22.64
C LEU A 159 8.06 -11.59 21.77
N ASP A 160 8.47 -12.80 21.39
CA ASP A 160 9.64 -13.03 20.55
C ASP A 160 9.58 -12.33 19.19
N ARG A 161 10.78 -12.15 18.61
CA ARG A 161 10.98 -11.50 17.32
C ARG A 161 10.48 -12.39 16.19
N ILE A 162 9.60 -11.84 15.35
CA ILE A 162 9.07 -12.48 14.16
C ILE A 162 9.58 -11.73 12.93
N VAL A 163 10.27 -12.41 12.03
CA VAL A 163 10.71 -11.81 10.76
C VAL A 163 9.58 -11.93 9.74
N GLY A 164 9.04 -10.80 9.30
CA GLY A 164 8.03 -10.78 8.24
C GLY A 164 8.57 -11.39 6.94
N LYS A 165 7.68 -11.96 6.13
CA LYS A 165 8.00 -12.58 4.83
C LYS A 165 7.21 -11.98 3.66
N SER A 166 6.16 -11.23 3.97
CA SER A 166 5.31 -10.53 3.03
C SER A 166 4.70 -9.32 3.71
N GLY A 167 3.98 -8.53 2.91
CA GLY A 167 3.11 -7.48 3.36
C GLY A 167 3.79 -6.14 3.61
N PHE A 168 2.95 -5.15 3.86
CA PHE A 168 3.32 -3.78 4.19
C PHE A 168 2.81 -3.44 5.59
N ARG A 169 3.66 -2.79 6.38
CA ARG A 169 3.39 -2.50 7.79
C ARG A 169 2.21 -1.54 7.96
N GLN A 170 1.18 -1.95 8.69
CA GLN A 170 0.01 -1.12 8.98
C GLN A 170 0.37 0.01 9.95
N GLY A 171 0.44 1.25 9.45
CA GLY A 171 0.89 2.43 10.23
C GLY A 171 2.22 3.02 9.73
N SER A 172 2.87 2.40 8.74
CA SER A 172 3.94 3.07 7.99
C SER A 172 3.35 4.09 7.02
N PRO A 173 3.97 5.28 6.87
CA PRO A 173 3.49 6.30 5.94
C PRO A 173 3.58 5.88 4.47
N LEU A 174 4.46 4.92 4.15
CA LEU A 174 4.74 4.49 2.78
C LEU A 174 3.76 3.38 2.32
N SER A 175 3.30 2.53 3.24
CA SER A 175 2.50 1.34 2.94
C SER A 175 1.26 1.61 2.07
N PRO A 176 0.41 2.63 2.33
CA PRO A 176 -0.77 2.88 1.49
C PRO A 176 -0.40 3.18 0.03
N TYR A 177 0.69 3.90 -0.19
CA TYR A 177 1.12 4.33 -1.51
C TYR A 177 1.79 3.21 -2.31
N LEU A 178 2.53 2.33 -1.63
CA LEU A 178 3.07 1.13 -2.27
C LEU A 178 1.95 0.13 -2.60
N PHE A 179 0.94 0.06 -1.75
CA PHE A 179 -0.25 -0.77 -2.01
C PHE A 179 -0.96 -0.31 -3.27
N ILE A 180 -1.26 0.99 -3.42
CA ILE A 180 -1.95 1.48 -4.63
C ILE A 180 -1.10 1.33 -5.90
N LEU A 181 0.24 1.44 -5.79
CA LEU A 181 1.13 1.11 -6.91
C LEU A 181 0.97 -0.35 -7.33
N CYS A 182 1.02 -1.28 -6.38
CA CYS A 182 0.85 -2.70 -6.69
C CYS A 182 -0.55 -3.00 -7.24
N SER A 183 -1.61 -2.41 -6.67
CA SER A 183 -2.97 -2.60 -7.16
C SER A 183 -3.19 -2.03 -8.56
N GLN A 184 -2.35 -1.11 -9.02
CA GLN A 184 -2.40 -0.59 -10.39
C GLN A 184 -2.21 -1.70 -11.44
N LEU A 185 -1.53 -2.80 -11.10
CA LEU A 185 -1.45 -3.98 -11.97
C LEU A 185 -2.84 -4.55 -12.27
N LEU A 186 -3.72 -4.61 -11.27
CA LEU A 186 -5.09 -5.09 -11.43
C LEU A 186 -5.90 -4.14 -12.31
N SER A 187 -5.78 -2.82 -12.08
CA SER A 187 -6.41 -1.82 -12.94
C SER A 187 -5.95 -1.93 -14.38
N ASN A 188 -4.65 -2.14 -14.61
CA ASN A 188 -4.10 -2.33 -15.96
C ASN A 188 -4.67 -3.59 -16.61
N ALA A 189 -4.75 -4.71 -15.89
CA ALA A 189 -5.32 -5.95 -16.40
C ALA A 189 -6.78 -5.81 -16.84
N PHE A 190 -7.57 -4.94 -16.18
CA PHE A 190 -8.95 -4.66 -16.58
C PHE A 190 -9.07 -3.68 -17.77
N LYS A 191 -8.08 -2.80 -17.99
CA LYS A 191 -8.08 -1.85 -19.11
C LYS A 191 -7.62 -2.45 -20.44
N PHE A 192 -6.82 -3.52 -20.40
CA PHE A 192 -6.46 -4.28 -21.59
C PHE A 192 -7.57 -5.27 -21.97
N LYS A 193 -8.69 -4.74 -22.50
CA LYS A 193 -9.69 -5.47 -23.28
C LYS A 193 -10.32 -4.55 -24.31
#